data_AF-A0A831LRM3-F1
#
_entry.id   AF-A0A831LRM3-F1
#
_cell.length_a   1.000
_cell.length_b   1.000
_cell.length_c   1.000
_cell.angle_alpha   90.00
_cell.angle_beta   90.00
_cell.angle_gamma   90.00
#
_symmetry.space_group_name_H-M   'P 1'
#
loop_
_entity.id
_entity.type
_entity.pdbx_description
1 polymer ?
#
loop_
_entity_poly.entity_id
_entity_poly.type
_entity_poly.pdbx_seq_one_letter_code
_entity_poly.pdbx_strand_id
1 'polypeptide(L)' 'METVHLKIRTNTKRGKHLLGLLRELAKTGRDIEFEHIPNDETIEAINEARAKKGMKANSVDELFDSI' A
#
# COMPACT_ATOMS: atom_id res chain seq x y z
N MET A 1 -3.33 16.49 13.06
CA MET A 1 -3.80 15.34 13.85
C MET A 1 -5.11 14.90 13.24
N GLU A 2 -5.13 13.76 12.57
CA GLU A 2 -6.35 13.21 11.98
C GLU A 2 -6.89 12.13 12.92
N THR A 3 -8.19 12.18 13.21
CA THR A 3 -8.84 11.23 14.12
C THR A 3 -9.69 10.28 13.31
N VAL A 4 -9.38 8.98 13.38
CA VAL A 4 -10.15 7.92 12.71
C VAL A 4 -10.97 7.15 13.73
N HIS A 5 -12.28 7.05 13.51
CA HIS A 5 -13.18 6.26 14.35
C HIS A 5 -13.39 4.86 13.75
N LEU A 6 -12.95 3.82 14.46
CA LEU A 6 -13.08 2.41 14.05
C LEU A 6 -14.09 1.66 14.93
N LYS A 7 -15.04 0.95 14.30
CA LYS A 7 -15.97 0.05 14.99
C LYS A 7 -15.55 -1.41 14.79
N ILE A 8 -14.99 -2.03 15.83
CA ILE A 8 -14.50 -3.41 15.78
C ILE A 8 -15.55 -4.38 16.33
N ARG A 9 -15.95 -5.38 15.54
CA ARG A 9 -16.87 -6.45 15.97
C ARG A 9 -16.11 -7.58 16.70
N THR A 10 -16.02 -7.47 18.02
CA THR A 10 -15.25 -8.38 18.89
C THR A 10 -15.89 -9.76 19.10
N ASN A 11 -17.10 -9.99 18.60
CA ASN A 11 -17.71 -11.32 18.61
C ASN A 11 -17.18 -12.24 17.49
N THR A 12 -16.46 -11.70 16.50
CA THR A 12 -15.86 -12.48 15.41
C THR A 12 -14.41 -12.87 15.72
N LYS A 13 -13.94 -14.02 15.20
CA LYS A 13 -12.52 -14.43 15.32
C LYS A 13 -11.57 -13.36 14.79
N ARG A 14 -11.89 -12.77 13.62
CA ARG A 14 -11.09 -11.69 13.01
C ARG A 14 -11.07 -10.42 13.87
N GLY A 15 -12.22 -10.00 14.41
CA GLY A 15 -12.30 -8.81 15.25
C GLY A 15 -11.57 -8.95 16.59
N LYS A 16 -11.59 -10.14 17.21
CA LYS A 16 -10.77 -10.44 18.39
C LYS A 16 -9.28 -10.35 18.08
N HIS A 17 -8.87 -10.89 16.92
CA HIS A 17 -7.47 -10.85 16.50
C HIS A 17 -6.99 -9.41 16.25
N LEU A 18 -7.76 -8.61 15.51
CA LEU A 18 -7.44 -7.19 15.26
C LEU A 18 -7.33 -6.39 16.56
N LEU A 19 -8.27 -6.58 17.50
CA LEU A 19 -8.21 -5.93 18.81
C LEU A 19 -6.96 -6.35 19.61
N GLY A 20 -6.55 -7.61 19.49
CA GLY A 20 -5.32 -8.12 20.11
C GLY A 20 -4.08 -7.39 19.58
N LEU A 21 -3.97 -7.26 18.26
CA LEU A 21 -2.86 -6.54 17.63
C LEU A 21 -2.80 -5.08 18.10
N LEU A 22 -3.93 -4.36 18.10
CA LEU A 22 -3.98 -2.96 18.56
C LEU A 22 -3.55 -2.81 20.02
N ARG A 23 -3.89 -3.77 20.89
CA ARG A 23 -3.47 -3.77 22.29
C ARG A 23 -1.98 -4.01 22.46
N GLU A 24 -1.42 -4.95 21.70
CA GLU A 24 0.03 -5.21 21.73
C GLU A 24 0.81 -4.02 21.18
N LEU A 25 0.32 -3.39 20.11
CA LEU A 25 0.87 -2.14 19.58
C LEU A 25 0.92 -1.04 20.64
N ALA A 26 -0.20 -0.81 21.34
CA ALA A 26 -0.27 0.16 22.44
C ALA A 26 0.71 -0.13 23.58
N LYS A 27 1.01 -1.42 23.87
CA LYS A 27 2.01 -1.80 24.89
C LYS A 27 3.44 -1.57 24.43
N THR A 28 3.74 -1.81 23.16
CA THR A 28 5.09 -1.66 22.62
C THR A 28 5.53 -0.21 22.48
N GLY A 29 4.58 0.75 22.48
CA GLY A 29 4.86 2.18 22.32
C GLY A 29 5.49 2.53 20.98
N ARG A 30 5.38 1.63 19.98
CA ARG A 30 5.87 1.88 18.63
C ARG A 30 4.81 2.63 17.87
N ASP A 31 5.20 3.75 17.27
CA ASP A 31 4.37 4.46 16.32
C ASP A 31 4.22 3.59 15.06
N ILE A 32 2.98 3.52 14.56
CA ILE A 32 2.69 2.84 13.30
C ILE A 32 2.69 3.91 12.24
N GLU A 33 3.69 3.85 11.38
CA GLU A 33 3.74 4.67 10.18
C GLU A 33 3.05 3.92 9.04
N PHE A 34 2.25 4.65 8.26
CA PHE A 34 1.77 4.13 6.99
C PHE A 34 2.93 4.09 6.01
N GLU A 35 3.59 2.94 5.94
CA GLU A 35 4.58 2.67 4.92
C GLU A 35 3.88 2.53 3.57
N HIS A 36 4.10 3.51 2.68
CA HIS A 36 3.66 3.45 1.30
C HIS A 36 4.67 2.62 0.50
N ILE A 37 4.78 1.33 0.84
CA ILE A 37 5.58 0.40 0.07
C ILE A 37 4.80 0.09 -1.22
N PRO A 38 5.37 0.35 -2.41
CA PRO A 38 4.75 -0.05 -3.66
C PRO A 38 4.57 -1.58 -3.66
N ASN A 39 3.45 -2.07 -4.21
CA ASN A 39 3.28 -3.51 -4.37
C ASN A 39 4.33 -4.10 -5.33
N ASP A 40 4.50 -5.42 -5.30
CA ASP A 40 5.54 -6.10 -6.09
C ASP A 40 5.46 -5.75 -7.59
N GLU A 41 4.25 -5.65 -8.15
CA GLU A 41 4.01 -5.25 -9.54
C GLU A 41 4.56 -3.84 -9.84
N THR A 42 4.33 -2.88 -8.92
CA THR A 42 4.84 -1.52 -9.07
C THR A 42 6.36 -1.50 -8.93
N ILE A 43 6.94 -2.32 -8.05
CA ILE A 43 8.40 -2.48 -7.91
C ILE A 43 9.01 -3.03 -9.19
N GLU A 44 8.39 -4.05 -9.79
CA GLU A 44 8.81 -4.63 -11.08
C GLU A 44 8.76 -3.59 -12.20
N ALA A 45 7.65 -2.86 -12.35
CA ALA A 45 7.51 -1.81 -13.35
C ALA A 45 8.58 -0.70 -13.20
N ILE A 46 8.90 -0.29 -11.96
CA ILE A 46 9.98 0.66 -11.67
C ILE A 46 11.34 0.09 -12.11
N ASN A 47 11.59 -1.19 -11.84
CA ASN A 47 12.84 -1.85 -12.22
C ASN A 47 12.98 -1.99 -13.75
N GLU A 48 11.90 -2.29 -14.46
CA GLU A 48 11.89 -2.33 -15.93
C GLU A 48 12.13 -0.96 -16.55
N ALA A 49 11.50 0.09 -16.00
CA ALA A 49 11.75 1.47 -16.41
C ALA A 49 13.22 1.87 -16.21
N ARG A 50 13.82 1.53 -15.06
CA ARG A 50 15.26 1.74 -14.79
C ARG A 50 16.15 0.99 -15.77
N ALA A 51 15.77 -0.22 -16.14
CA ALA A 51 16.45 -1.03 -17.15
C ALA A 51 16.20 -0.57 -18.59
N LYS A 52 15.46 0.54 -18.80
CA LYS A 52 15.06 1.07 -20.11
C LYS A 52 14.27 0.05 -20.96
N LYS A 53 13.55 -0.86 -20.32
CA LYS A 53 12.69 -1.86 -20.98
C LYS A 53 11.28 -1.35 -21.30
N GLY A 54 10.92 -0.16 -20.81
CA GLY A 54 9.64 0.48 -21.11
C GLY A 54 9.58 1.07 -22.53
N MET A 55 8.35 1.35 -22.97
CA MET A 55 8.09 2.03 -24.24
C MET A 55 8.32 3.53 -24.12
N LYS A 56 8.88 4.14 -25.17
CA LYS A 56 8.93 5.59 -25.34
C LYS A 56 7.96 5.97 -26.44
N ALA A 57 7.12 6.96 -26.17
CA ALA A 57 6.32 7.63 -27.18
C ALA A 57 6.82 9.07 -27.33
N ASN A 58 6.86 9.58 -28.55
CA ASN A 58 7.29 10.94 -28.86
C ASN A 58 6.13 11.94 -28.89
N SER A 59 4.89 11.44 -28.95
CA SER A 59 3.68 12.23 -28.85
C SER A 59 2.61 11.51 -28.01
N VAL A 60 1.60 12.27 -27.59
CA VAL A 60 0.44 11.74 -26.90
C VAL A 60 -0.36 10.81 -27.82
N ASP A 61 -0.48 11.15 -29.10
CA ASP A 61 -1.19 10.34 -30.09
C ASP A 61 -0.49 8.97 -30.28
N GLU A 62 0.85 8.96 -30.40
CA GLU A 62 1.64 7.73 -30.51
C GLU A 62 1.49 6.83 -29.27
N LEU A 63 1.37 7.43 -28.09
CA LEU A 63 1.11 6.69 -26.86
C LEU A 63 -0.26 6.00 -26.91
N PHE A 64 -1.33 6.70 -27.31
CA PHE A 64 -2.66 6.11 -27.37
C PHE A 64 -2.82 5.05 -28.46
N ASP A 65 -2.10 5.16 -29.58
CA ASP A 65 -2.13 4.16 -30.65
C ASP A 65 -1.43 2.83 -30.27
N SER A 66 -0.64 2.83 -29.18
CA SER A 66 0.20 1.70 -28.77
C SER A 66 -0.38 0.79 -27.68
N ILE A 67 -1.58 1.11 -27.18
CA ILE A 67 -2.28 0.45 -26.05
C ILE A 67 -3.65 -0.04 -26.48
#